data_AF-A0AAV0BNB6-F1
#
_entry.id   AF-A0AAV0BNB6-F1
#
_cell.length_a   1.000
_cell.length_b   1.000
_cell.length_c   1.000
_cell.angle_alpha   90.00
_cell.angle_beta   90.00
_cell.angle_gamma   90.00
#
_symmetry.space_group_name_H-M   'P 1'
#
loop_
_entity.id
_entity.type
_entity.pdbx_description
1 polymer ?
#
loop_
_entity_poly.entity_id
_entity_poly.type
_entity_poly.pdbx_seq_one_letter_code
_entity_poly.pdbx_strand_id
1 'polypeptide(L)'
;MNTLLVNAQAPDLFEGNELASLMKVCKEGAQQDGVILDSPDKLYQWFTQQVSKNLHIVFTMNPPKIKLASRAATSPALFNQCVLDWFGDWSDQAFYQFGMEFNSSLSFDSSHYTPPANFPAVYRHLSCPPVHQAAIINALAAVHKSMFETNCRLACCQG
;
A
#
# COMPACT_ATOMS: atom_id res chain seq x y z
N MET A 1 -15.82 3.66 11.07
CA MET A 1 -15.08 3.17 9.88
C MET A 1 -15.68 1.90 9.29
N ASN A 2 -15.90 0.84 10.09
CA ASN A 2 -16.55 -0.39 9.59
C ASN A 2 -17.92 -0.14 8.95
N THR A 3 -18.76 0.69 9.57
CA THR A 3 -20.07 1.09 9.02
C THR A 3 -19.95 1.86 7.70
N LEU A 4 -18.97 2.76 7.60
CA LEU A 4 -18.69 3.52 6.38
C LEU A 4 -18.22 2.62 5.24
N LEU A 5 -17.37 1.62 5.52
CA LEU A 5 -16.90 0.68 4.51
C LEU A 5 -18.00 -0.27 4.02
N VAL A 6 -18.94 -0.66 4.90
CA VAL A 6 -19.99 -1.62 4.55
C VAL A 6 -21.19 -0.93 3.91
N ASN A 7 -21.59 0.22 4.44
CA ASN A 7 -22.86 0.88 4.08
C ASN A 7 -22.67 2.23 3.40
N ALA A 8 -21.44 2.69 3.16
CA ALA A 8 -21.14 4.05 2.70
C ALA A 8 -21.76 5.16 3.58
N GLN A 9 -22.09 4.83 4.83
CA GLN A 9 -22.69 5.75 5.79
C GLN A 9 -22.19 5.45 7.21
N ALA A 10 -22.11 6.48 8.03
CA ALA A 10 -21.93 6.35 9.47
C ALA A 10 -23.23 6.81 10.15
N PRO A 11 -23.88 5.95 10.97
CA PRO A 11 -25.02 6.36 11.78
C PRO A 11 -24.66 7.56 12.64
N ASP A 12 -25.60 8.48 12.81
CA ASP A 12 -25.47 9.67 13.68
C ASP A 12 -24.30 10.60 13.33
N LEU A 13 -23.76 10.48 12.11
CA LEU A 13 -22.70 11.38 11.64
C LEU A 13 -23.23 12.79 11.37
N PHE A 14 -24.51 12.90 11.00
CA PHE A 14 -25.18 14.17 10.71
C PHE A 14 -26.47 14.26 11.52
N GLU A 15 -26.61 15.32 12.31
CA GLU A 15 -27.77 15.54 13.16
C GLU A 15 -28.30 16.98 13.07
N GLY A 16 -29.58 17.15 13.39
CA GLY A 16 -30.23 18.46 13.49
C GLY A 16 -30.00 19.37 12.27
N ASN A 17 -29.34 20.51 12.50
CA ASN A 17 -29.09 21.52 11.47
C ASN A 17 -28.12 21.02 10.37
N GLU A 18 -27.19 20.14 10.70
CA GLU A 18 -26.22 19.61 9.73
C GLU A 18 -26.92 18.70 8.71
N LEU A 19 -27.83 17.85 9.18
CA LEU A 19 -28.63 17.00 8.31
C LEU A 19 -29.52 17.84 7.37
N ALA A 20 -30.15 18.90 7.88
CA ALA A 20 -30.96 19.80 7.06
C ALA A 20 -30.14 20.50 5.97
N SER A 21 -28.92 20.94 6.31
CA SER A 21 -27.98 21.54 5.35
C SER A 21 -27.55 20.52 4.29
N LEU A 22 -27.19 19.30 4.71
CA LEU A 22 -26.82 18.20 3.82
C LEU A 22 -27.95 17.89 2.83
N MET A 23 -29.18 17.76 3.31
CA MET A 23 -30.34 17.47 2.45
C MET A 23 -30.59 18.58 1.41
N LYS A 24 -30.37 19.84 1.78
CA LYS A 24 -30.48 20.95 0.82
C LYS A 24 -29.45 20.82 -0.31
N VAL A 25 -28.17 20.61 0.05
CA VAL A 25 -27.08 20.44 -0.93
C VAL A 25 -27.31 19.22 -1.81
N CYS A 26 -27.73 18.09 -1.22
CA CYS A 26 -28.02 16.87 -1.97
C CYS A 26 -29.20 17.04 -2.94
N LYS A 27 -30.21 17.87 -2.59
CA LYS A 27 -31.33 18.16 -3.48
C LYS A 27 -30.88 18.96 -4.70
N GLU A 28 -30.06 19.97 -4.49
CA GLU A 28 -29.48 20.78 -5.57
C GLU A 28 -28.59 19.90 -6.46
N GLY A 29 -27.75 19.03 -5.88
CA GLY A 29 -26.92 18.08 -6.61
C GLY A 29 -27.71 17.05 -7.42
N ALA A 30 -28.74 16.45 -6.84
CA ALA A 30 -29.61 15.50 -7.54
C ALA A 30 -30.33 16.16 -8.73
N GLN A 31 -30.77 17.41 -8.58
CA GLN A 31 -31.38 18.18 -9.67
C GLN A 31 -30.39 18.46 -10.82
N GLN A 32 -29.12 18.73 -10.51
CA GLN A 32 -28.07 18.88 -11.52
C GLN A 32 -27.82 17.59 -12.29
N ASP A 33 -27.92 16.45 -11.61
CA ASP A 33 -27.85 15.11 -12.23
C ASP A 33 -29.14 14.72 -12.98
N GLY A 34 -30.14 15.60 -13.03
CA GLY A 34 -31.44 15.35 -13.69
C GLY A 34 -32.36 14.41 -12.93
N VAL A 35 -32.08 14.13 -11.65
CA VAL A 35 -32.84 13.21 -10.80
C VAL A 35 -33.71 14.01 -9.83
N ILE A 36 -35.03 13.93 -10.01
CA ILE A 36 -35.99 14.61 -9.14
C ILE A 36 -36.39 13.68 -7.99
N LEU A 37 -36.08 14.09 -6.76
CA LEU A 37 -36.35 13.33 -5.55
C LEU A 37 -37.25 14.13 -4.60
N ASP A 38 -38.45 13.62 -4.36
CA ASP A 38 -39.48 14.32 -3.57
C ASP A 38 -39.55 13.87 -2.10
N SER A 39 -38.88 12.77 -1.75
CA SER A 39 -38.82 12.26 -0.38
C SER A 39 -37.42 12.41 0.19
N PRO A 40 -37.28 12.85 1.46
CA PRO A 40 -35.98 12.93 2.14
C PRO A 40 -35.27 11.58 2.19
N ASP A 41 -36.01 10.47 2.30
CA ASP A 41 -35.42 9.12 2.33
C ASP A 41 -34.74 8.78 1.01
N LYS A 42 -35.39 9.10 -0.12
CA LYS A 42 -34.80 8.87 -1.45
C LYS A 42 -33.58 9.74 -1.68
N LEU A 43 -33.60 10.95 -1.13
CA LEU A 43 -32.51 11.92 -1.23
C LEU A 43 -31.28 11.48 -0.43
N TYR A 44 -31.51 10.94 0.76
CA TYR A 44 -30.46 10.32 1.58
C TYR A 44 -29.89 9.05 0.91
N GLN A 45 -30.75 8.20 0.33
CA GLN A 45 -30.29 7.05 -0.45
C GLN A 45 -29.43 7.45 -1.65
N TRP A 46 -29.82 8.51 -2.38
CA TRP A 46 -29.01 9.05 -3.47
C TRP A 46 -27.66 9.55 -2.96
N PHE A 47 -27.62 10.27 -1.84
CA PHE A 47 -26.38 10.70 -1.22
C PHE A 47 -25.46 9.52 -0.87
N THR A 48 -25.98 8.48 -0.22
CA THR A 48 -25.20 7.27 0.12
C THR A 48 -24.65 6.59 -1.13
N GLN A 49 -25.40 6.56 -2.24
CA GLN A 49 -24.90 6.05 -3.52
C GLN A 49 -23.76 6.91 -4.07
N GLN A 50 -23.85 8.24 -3.96
CA GLN A 50 -22.77 9.13 -4.37
C GLN A 50 -21.51 8.93 -3.51
N VAL A 51 -21.65 8.75 -2.20
CA VAL A 51 -20.52 8.42 -1.32
C VAL A 51 -19.89 7.10 -1.75
N SER A 52 -20.69 6.06 -1.99
CA SER A 52 -20.17 4.75 -2.41
C SER A 52 -19.41 4.79 -3.75
N LYS A 53 -19.76 5.71 -4.66
CA LYS A 53 -19.12 5.84 -5.97
C LYS A 53 -17.83 6.66 -5.92
N ASN A 54 -17.76 7.65 -5.04
CA ASN A 54 -16.71 8.67 -5.08
C ASN A 54 -15.72 8.56 -3.91
N LEU A 55 -16.07 7.87 -2.82
CA LEU A 55 -15.20 7.72 -1.66
C LEU A 55 -14.39 6.43 -1.73
N HIS A 56 -13.11 6.55 -2.09
CA HIS A 56 -12.16 5.44 -2.05
C HIS A 56 -11.26 5.56 -0.81
N ILE A 57 -11.38 4.61 0.11
CA ILE A 57 -10.60 4.58 1.35
C ILE A 57 -9.43 3.62 1.17
N VAL A 58 -8.21 4.10 1.38
CA VAL A 58 -6.99 3.29 1.31
C VAL A 58 -6.38 3.16 2.70
N PHE A 59 -6.18 1.93 3.16
CA PHE A 59 -5.48 1.63 4.41
C PHE A 59 -4.10 1.07 4.13
N THR A 60 -3.10 1.68 4.74
CA THR A 60 -1.73 1.15 4.75
C THR A 60 -1.41 0.69 6.17
N MET A 61 -0.99 -0.57 6.30
CA MET A 61 -0.53 -1.11 7.57
C MET A 61 0.71 -1.95 7.36
N ASN A 62 1.68 -1.85 8.27
CA ASN A 62 2.78 -2.80 8.30
C ASN A 62 2.25 -4.16 8.75
N PRO A 63 2.67 -5.26 8.09
CA PRO A 63 2.21 -6.58 8.46
C PRO A 63 2.59 -6.88 9.92
N PRO A 64 1.62 -7.26 10.77
CA PRO A 64 1.91 -7.55 12.16
C PRO A 64 2.77 -8.81 12.28
N LYS A 65 3.79 -8.81 13.16
CA LYS A 65 4.59 -9.99 13.49
C LYS A 65 3.75 -11.14 14.09
N ILE A 66 2.62 -10.78 14.72
CA ILE A 66 1.60 -11.70 15.22
C ILE A 66 0.53 -11.89 14.13
N LYS A 67 0.05 -13.13 13.97
CA LYS A 67 -0.94 -13.55 12.97
C LYS A 67 -1.98 -12.46 12.66
N LEU A 68 -2.06 -12.06 11.38
CA LEU A 68 -3.06 -11.15 10.81
C LEU A 68 -4.50 -11.41 11.28
N ALA A 69 -4.80 -12.67 11.61
CA ALA A 69 -6.08 -13.10 12.15
C ALA A 69 -6.55 -12.26 13.36
N SER A 70 -5.66 -11.81 14.25
CA SER A 70 -6.05 -11.02 15.42
C SER A 70 -6.53 -9.62 15.05
N ARG A 71 -5.92 -8.98 14.06
CA ARG A 71 -6.37 -7.68 13.53
C ARG A 71 -7.59 -7.80 12.62
N ALA A 72 -7.70 -8.92 11.90
CA ALA A 72 -8.90 -9.25 11.14
C ALA A 72 -10.14 -9.41 12.03
N ALA A 73 -9.97 -9.97 13.23
CA ALA A 73 -11.04 -10.11 14.21
C ALA A 73 -11.56 -8.74 14.72
N THR A 74 -10.68 -7.74 14.89
CA THR A 74 -11.08 -6.41 15.39
C THR A 74 -11.78 -5.56 14.33
N SER A 75 -11.58 -5.82 13.04
CA SER A 75 -12.18 -5.01 11.97
C SER A 75 -12.51 -5.85 10.72
N PRO A 76 -13.61 -6.62 10.76
CA PRO A 76 -14.00 -7.51 9.66
C PRO A 76 -14.27 -6.79 8.34
N ALA A 77 -14.76 -5.54 8.39
CA ALA A 77 -15.04 -4.75 7.18
C ALA A 77 -13.78 -4.48 6.34
N LEU A 78 -12.61 -4.33 6.97
CA LEU A 78 -11.35 -4.14 6.26
C LEU A 78 -10.96 -5.34 5.39
N PHE A 79 -11.38 -6.55 5.77
CA PHE A 79 -11.04 -7.77 5.04
C PHE A 79 -12.15 -8.21 4.08
N ASN A 80 -13.41 -7.86 4.36
CA ASN A 80 -14.55 -8.28 3.56
C ASN A 80 -14.99 -7.24 2.50
N GLN A 81 -14.73 -5.95 2.71
CA GLN A 81 -15.18 -4.86 1.82
C GLN A 81 -14.03 -4.16 1.09
N CYS A 82 -12.78 -4.41 1.46
CA CYS A 82 -11.62 -3.85 0.79
C CYS A 82 -10.90 -4.90 -0.05
N VAL A 83 -10.27 -4.46 -1.14
CA VAL A 83 -9.28 -5.26 -1.85
C VAL A 83 -7.99 -5.24 -1.03
N LEU A 84 -7.50 -6.42 -0.67
CA LEU A 84 -6.24 -6.57 0.05
C LEU A 84 -5.11 -6.73 -0.97
N ASP A 85 -4.21 -5.75 -0.99
CA ASP A 85 -2.97 -5.82 -1.75
C ASP A 85 -1.79 -6.02 -0.79
N TRP A 86 -1.04 -7.11 -0.99
CA TRP A 86 0.09 -7.46 -0.16
C TRP A 86 1.39 -7.04 -0.85
N PHE A 87 1.88 -5.86 -0.51
CA PHE A 87 3.17 -5.37 -0.98
C PHE A 87 4.35 -6.16 -0.39
N GLY A 88 4.23 -6.57 0.88
CA GLY A 88 5.31 -7.24 1.61
C GLY A 88 6.57 -6.40 1.70
N ASP A 89 7.70 -7.08 1.89
CA ASP A 89 9.03 -6.48 1.80
C ASP A 89 9.47 -6.37 0.33
N TRP A 90 10.42 -5.47 0.08
CA TRP A 90 10.98 -5.30 -1.26
C TRP A 90 11.65 -6.59 -1.75
N SER A 91 11.32 -6.99 -2.98
CA SER A 91 11.94 -8.15 -3.60
C SER A 91 13.39 -7.88 -3.99
N ASP A 92 14.17 -8.95 -4.16
CA ASP A 92 15.55 -8.86 -4.66
C ASP A 92 15.64 -8.10 -6.00
N GLN A 93 14.61 -8.25 -6.84
CA GLN A 93 14.50 -7.54 -8.12
C GLN A 93 14.21 -6.05 -7.91
N ALA A 94 13.32 -5.69 -6.98
CA ALA A 94 13.05 -4.29 -6.66
C ALA A 94 14.31 -3.57 -6.15
N PHE A 95 15.07 -4.22 -5.25
CA PHE A 95 16.35 -3.69 -4.80
C PHE A 95 17.38 -3.55 -5.92
N TYR A 96 17.49 -4.55 -6.80
CA TYR A 96 18.41 -4.49 -7.92
C TYR A 96 18.04 -3.37 -8.90
N GLN A 97 16.76 -3.25 -9.25
CA GLN A 97 16.25 -2.20 -10.14
C GLN A 97 16.47 -0.80 -9.55
N PHE A 98 16.12 -0.62 -8.27
CA PHE A 98 16.39 0.62 -7.55
C PHE A 98 17.88 0.94 -7.53
N GLY A 99 18.74 -0.05 -7.28
CA GLY A 99 20.19 0.13 -7.30
C GLY A 99 20.71 0.55 -8.67
N MET A 100 20.17 -0.01 -9.75
CA MET A 100 20.51 0.39 -11.12
C MET A 100 20.09 1.83 -11.41
N GLU A 101 18.85 2.20 -11.08
CA GLU A 101 18.34 3.56 -11.29
C GLU A 101 19.12 4.57 -10.44
N PHE A 102 19.38 4.26 -9.17
CA PHE A 102 20.15 5.12 -8.28
C PHE A 102 21.59 5.31 -8.76
N ASN A 103 22.28 4.23 -9.12
CA ASN A 103 23.66 4.30 -9.63
C ASN A 103 23.74 4.85 -11.05
N SER A 104 22.65 4.92 -11.83
CA SER A 104 22.71 5.56 -13.15
C SER A 104 23.12 7.04 -13.06
N SER A 105 22.81 7.70 -11.94
CA SER A 105 23.24 9.07 -11.64
C SER A 105 24.70 9.19 -11.21
N LEU A 106 25.32 8.07 -10.82
CA LEU A 106 26.67 8.00 -10.29
C LEU A 106 27.53 7.19 -11.27
N SER A 107 28.30 7.86 -12.12
CA SER A 107 29.10 7.22 -13.16
C SER A 107 30.25 6.36 -12.57
N PHE A 108 29.94 5.15 -12.12
CA PHE A 108 30.89 4.17 -11.60
C PHE A 108 31.23 3.13 -12.67
N ASP A 109 31.80 3.55 -13.79
CA ASP A 109 32.25 2.60 -14.81
C ASP A 109 33.76 2.40 -14.73
N SER A 110 34.17 1.15 -14.64
CA SER A 110 35.59 0.77 -14.59
C SER A 110 35.84 -0.27 -15.68
N SER A 111 36.50 0.18 -16.76
CA SER A 111 36.83 -0.67 -17.91
C SER A 111 37.80 -1.81 -17.57
N HIS A 112 38.44 -1.77 -16.40
CA HIS A 112 39.40 -2.77 -15.93
C HIS A 112 38.81 -3.72 -14.88
N TYR A 113 37.50 -3.68 -14.63
CA TYR A 113 36.87 -4.58 -13.68
C TYR A 113 36.80 -6.01 -14.22
N THR A 114 37.38 -6.95 -13.47
CA THR A 114 37.22 -8.39 -13.66
C THR A 114 36.61 -9.01 -12.41
N PRO A 115 35.44 -9.65 -12.49
CA PRO A 115 34.84 -10.31 -11.33
C PRO A 115 35.67 -11.53 -10.90
N PRO A 116 35.71 -11.84 -9.59
CA PRO A 116 36.36 -13.04 -9.08
C PRO A 116 35.67 -14.32 -9.59
N ALA A 117 36.43 -15.42 -9.68
CA ALA A 117 35.93 -16.71 -10.17
C ALA A 117 34.71 -17.23 -9.38
N ASN A 118 34.67 -16.98 -8.07
CA ASN A 118 33.56 -17.32 -7.20
C ASN A 118 32.83 -16.04 -6.77
N PHE A 119 32.00 -15.48 -7.65
CA PHE A 119 31.23 -14.27 -7.35
C PHE A 119 29.95 -14.60 -6.56
N PRO A 120 29.76 -14.07 -5.34
CA PRO A 120 28.54 -14.31 -4.54
C PRO A 120 27.36 -13.48 -5.06
N ALA A 121 26.59 -14.05 -6.00
CA ALA A 121 25.38 -13.41 -6.51
C ALA A 121 24.23 -13.48 -5.50
N VAL A 122 23.81 -12.32 -5.00
CA VAL A 122 22.65 -12.15 -4.12
C VAL A 122 21.36 -11.96 -4.92
N TYR A 123 21.48 -11.32 -6.09
CA TYR A 123 20.39 -11.24 -7.06
C TYR A 123 20.42 -12.45 -7.99
N ARG A 124 19.32 -13.22 -8.03
CA ARG A 124 19.25 -14.51 -8.74
C ARG A 124 19.36 -14.41 -10.26
N HIS A 125 18.98 -13.26 -10.83
CA HIS A 125 18.98 -13.03 -12.28
C HIS A 125 20.15 -12.14 -12.72
N LEU A 126 21.23 -12.09 -11.93
CA LEU A 126 22.43 -11.35 -12.29
C LEU A 126 23.14 -12.04 -13.46
N SER A 127 23.53 -11.26 -14.47
CA SER A 127 24.36 -11.75 -15.57
C SER A 127 25.76 -12.12 -15.06
N CYS A 128 26.28 -13.27 -15.48
CA CYS A 128 27.62 -13.74 -15.15
C CYS A 128 28.48 -13.86 -16.43
N PRO A 129 29.67 -13.22 -16.49
CA PRO A 129 30.28 -12.35 -15.48
C PRO A 129 29.55 -10.99 -15.34
N PRO A 130 29.38 -10.45 -14.11
CA PRO A 130 28.75 -9.15 -13.94
C PRO A 130 29.68 -8.02 -14.39
N VAL A 131 29.09 -6.94 -14.90
CA VAL A 131 29.77 -5.66 -15.11
C VAL A 131 30.03 -4.96 -13.77
N HIS A 132 30.98 -4.02 -13.73
CA HIS A 132 31.38 -3.32 -12.50
C HIS A 132 30.19 -2.74 -11.72
N GLN A 133 29.29 -2.05 -12.41
CA GLN A 133 28.08 -1.47 -11.82
C GLN A 133 27.14 -2.53 -11.22
N ALA A 134 26.91 -3.62 -11.94
CA ALA A 134 26.07 -4.72 -11.49
C ALA A 134 26.68 -5.44 -10.27
N ALA A 135 28.01 -5.53 -10.20
CA ALA A 135 28.71 -6.07 -9.04
C ALA A 135 28.57 -5.16 -7.80
N ILE A 136 28.65 -3.83 -7.97
CA ILE A 136 28.40 -2.87 -6.89
C ILE A 136 26.97 -2.99 -6.37
N ILE A 137 25.98 -3.03 -7.28
CA ILE A 137 24.57 -3.15 -6.90
C ILE A 137 24.31 -4.46 -6.16
N ASN A 138 24.89 -5.56 -6.63
CA ASN A 138 24.82 -6.84 -5.94
C ASN A 138 25.43 -6.78 -4.53
N ALA A 139 26.55 -6.07 -4.35
CA ALA A 139 27.15 -5.86 -3.04
C ALA A 139 26.26 -5.02 -2.10
N LEU A 140 25.61 -3.97 -2.61
CA LEU A 140 24.64 -3.17 -1.83
C LEU A 140 23.46 -4.02 -1.36
N ALA A 141 22.91 -4.85 -2.26
CA ALA A 141 21.85 -5.79 -1.91
C ALA A 141 22.32 -6.82 -0.86
N ALA A 142 23.56 -7.29 -0.94
CA ALA A 142 24.15 -8.19 0.05
C ALA A 142 24.22 -7.55 1.44
N VAL A 143 24.67 -6.30 1.53
CA VAL A 143 24.72 -5.54 2.79
C VAL A 143 23.32 -5.37 3.37
N HIS A 144 22.33 -5.03 2.55
CA HIS A 144 20.95 -4.90 3.00
C HIS A 144 20.41 -6.21 3.61
N LYS A 145 20.60 -7.35 2.93
CA LYS A 145 20.16 -8.66 3.45
C LYS A 145 20.87 -9.05 4.73
N SER A 146 22.18 -8.80 4.83
CA SER A 146 22.95 -9.07 6.05
C SER A 146 22.40 -8.32 7.26
N MET A 147 21.98 -7.06 7.07
CA MET A 147 21.36 -6.27 8.13
C MET A 147 20.00 -6.83 8.54
N PHE A 148 19.18 -7.22 7.55
CA PHE A 148 17.88 -7.85 7.80
C PHE A 148 18.01 -9.15 8.61
N GLU A 149 18.90 -10.06 8.18
CA GLU A 149 19.16 -11.32 8.88
C GLU A 149 19.67 -11.10 10.30
N THR A 150 20.57 -10.13 10.49
CA THR A 150 21.08 -9.78 11.81
C THR A 150 19.97 -9.27 12.73
N ASN A 151 19.10 -8.39 12.23
CA ASN A 151 17.96 -7.88 12.99
C ASN A 151 16.96 -8.99 13.36
N CYS A 152 16.70 -9.94 12.45
CA CYS A 152 15.88 -11.11 12.75
C CYS A 152 16.48 -11.94 13.88
N ARG A 153 17.80 -12.19 13.83
CA ARG A 153 18.51 -12.94 14.89
C ARG A 153 18.46 -12.22 16.23
N LEU A 154 18.68 -10.91 16.26
CA LEU A 154 18.60 -10.10 17.48
C LEU A 154 17.19 -10.12 18.08
N ALA A 155 16.16 -10.01 17.24
CA ALA A 155 14.77 -10.07 17.70
C ALA A 155 14.41 -11.43 18.31
N CYS A 156 14.95 -12.53 17.78
CA CYS A 156 14.76 -13.87 18.35
C CYS A 156 15.48 -14.07 19.68
N CYS A 157 16.63 -13.42 19.91
CA CYS A 157 17.39 -13.54 21.15
C CYS A 157 16.84 -12.69 22.31
N GLN A 158 15.94 -11.74 22.04
CA GLN A 158 15.36 -10.82 23.04
C GLN A 158 13.94 -11.19 23.48
N GLY A 159 13.40 -12.31 22.98
CA GLY A 159 12.06 -12.81 23.30
C GLY A 159 12.05 -14.12 24.09
#